data_AF-A0A074XK15-F1
#
_entry.id   AF-A0A074XK15-F1
#
_cell.length_a   1.000
_cell.length_b   1.000
_cell.length_c   1.000
_cell.angle_alpha   90.00
_cell.angle_beta   90.00
_cell.angle_gamma   90.00
#
_symmetry.space_group_name_H-M   'P 1'
#
loop_
_entity.id
_entity.type
_entity.pdbx_description
1 polymer ?
#
loop_
_entity_poly.entity_id
_entity_poly.type
_entity_poly.pdbx_seq_one_letter_code
_entity_poly.pdbx_strand_id
1 'polypeptide(L)' 'MCIQYSRKYSCGCSIKEEFRQCGKRSGTNVKCHPVEDKGLEKSGHYCRAHMVAKGSGNEEMKRVVK' A
#
# COMPACT_ATOMS: atom_id res chain seq x y z
N MET A 1 7.17 11.04 17.93
CA MET A 1 7.25 9.66 17.44
C MET A 1 7.10 9.67 15.92
N CYS A 2 7.97 8.99 15.17
CA CYS A 2 7.79 8.82 13.72
C CYS A 2 7.00 7.52 13.48
N ILE A 3 6.03 7.58 12.57
CA ILE A 3 5.14 6.46 12.26
C ILE A 3 5.28 6.16 10.77
N GLN A 4 5.47 4.89 10.44
CA GLN A 4 5.41 4.40 9.07
C GLN A 4 4.07 3.71 8.85
N TYR A 5 3.37 4.06 7.77
CA TYR A 5 2.13 3.39 7.40
C TYR A 5 2.42 2.31 6.36
N SER A 6 1.79 1.14 6.55
CA SER A 6 1.85 0.03 5.62
C SER A 6 0.44 -0.43 5.24
N ARG A 7 0.15 -0.58 3.95
CA ARG A 7 -1.14 -1.10 3.47
C ARG A 7 -1.04 -2.58 3.18
N LYS A 8 -1.95 -3.37 3.75
CA LYS A 8 -2.08 -4.80 3.42
C LYS A 8 -3.19 -4.99 2.38
N TYR A 9 -2.93 -5.79 1.35
CA TYR A 9 -3.90 -6.13 0.31
C TYR A 9 -4.55 -7.49 0.56
N SER A 10 -5.71 -7.75 -0.04
CA SER A 10 -6.37 -9.08 0.00
C SER A 10 -5.47 -10.22 -0.46
N CYS A 11 -4.56 -9.94 -1.41
CA CYS A 11 -3.55 -10.89 -1.88
C CYS A 11 -2.41 -11.20 -0.89
N GLY A 12 -2.43 -10.60 0.31
CA GLY A 12 -1.40 -10.79 1.33
C GLY A 12 -0.20 -9.85 1.22
N CYS A 13 -0.01 -9.17 0.08
CA CYS A 13 1.08 -8.20 -0.07
C CYS A 13 0.94 -6.99 0.87
N SER A 14 2.07 -6.47 1.33
CA SER A 14 2.18 -5.23 2.10
C SER A 14 3.01 -4.20 1.35
N ILE A 15 2.50 -2.97 1.21
CA ILE A 15 3.22 -1.85 0.59
C ILE A 15 3.41 -0.73 1.62
N LYS A 16 4.61 -0.16 1.69
CA LYS A 16 4.89 1.02 2.51
C LYS A 16 4.27 2.23 1.82
N GLU A 17 3.41 2.95 2.53
CA GLU A 17 2.74 4.13 2.01
C GLU A 17 3.38 5.38 2.57
N GLU A 18 2.68 6.09 3.45
CA GLU A 18 3.10 7.37 3.98
C GLU A 18 4.02 7.20 5.19
N PHE A 19 5.03 8.06 5.26
CA PHE A 19 5.87 8.20 6.44
C PHE A 19 5.57 9.53 7.10
N ARG A 20 5.13 9.50 8.37
CA ARG A 20 4.87 10.70 9.14
C ARG A 20 6.05 11.00 10.07
N GLN A 21 6.71 12.12 9.82
CA GLN A 21 7.76 12.62 10.70
C GLN A 21 7.18 13.10 12.04
N CYS A 22 7.96 12.90 13.10
CA CYS A 22 7.63 13.48 14.40
C CYS A 22 7.75 15.01 14.36
N GLY A 23 6.98 15.71 15.22
CA GLY A 23 7.00 17.16 15.29
C GLY A 23 8.40 17.77 15.47
N LYS A 24 9.30 17.08 16.21
CA LYS A 24 10.69 17.54 16.43
C LYS A 24 11.55 17.59 15.16
N ARG A 25 11.20 16.84 14.11
CA ARG A 25 11.95 16.77 12.85
C ARG A 25 11.10 17.12 11.62
N SER A 26 9.89 17.62 11.85
CA SER A 26 9.01 18.10 10.81
C SER A 26 9.69 19.19 9.99
N GLY A 27 9.70 19.06 8.66
CA GLY A 27 10.37 20.03 7.76
C GLY A 27 11.87 19.78 7.53
N THR A 28 12.43 18.70 8.09
CA THR A 28 13.82 18.26 7.78
C THR A 28 13.80 17.01 6.92
N ASN A 29 14.82 16.78 6.10
CA ASN A 29 14.95 15.51 5.34
C ASN A 29 15.42 14.32 6.20
N VAL A 30 15.63 14.53 7.49
CA VAL A 30 16.15 13.50 8.40
C VAL A 30 15.00 12.67 8.96
N LYS A 31 14.98 11.38 8.62
CA LYS A 31 14.06 10.41 9.22
C LYS A 31 14.56 10.06 10.62
N CYS A 32 13.69 10.12 11.63
CA CYS A 32 14.00 9.44 12.88
C CYS A 32 13.86 7.93 12.68
N HIS A 33 14.51 7.14 13.53
CA HIS A 33 14.22 5.71 13.60
C HIS A 33 12.71 5.53 13.83
N PRO A 34 11.99 4.77 12.98
CA PRO A 34 10.56 4.56 13.16
C PRO A 34 10.35 3.85 14.48
N VAL A 35 9.44 4.39 15.29
CA VAL A 35 9.14 3.80 16.61
C VAL A 35 8.00 2.78 16.46
N GLU A 36 7.11 2.98 15.49
CA GLU A 36 6.00 2.08 15.21
C GLU A 36 5.71 1.99 13.70
N ASP A 37 5.37 0.79 13.24
CA ASP A 37 4.76 0.54 11.93
C ASP A 37 3.26 0.30 12.16
N LYS A 38 2.42 1.11 11.49
CA LYS A 38 0.97 1.00 11.57
C LYS A 38 0.42 0.41 10.28
N GLY A 39 -0.20 -0.75 10.40
CA GLY A 39 -0.99 -1.34 9.32
C GLY A 39 -2.27 -0.54 9.08
N LEU A 40 -2.47 -0.09 7.85
CA LEU A 40 -3.76 0.36 7.34
C LEU A 40 -4.67 -0.85 7.10
N GLU A 41 -5.97 -0.58 7.06
CA GLU A 41 -7.00 -1.60 6.83
C GLU A 41 -6.72 -2.39 5.56
N LYS A 42 -7.10 -3.67 5.56
CA LYS A 42 -6.90 -4.53 4.39
C LYS A 42 -7.67 -3.95 3.21
N SER A 43 -6.96 -3.57 2.14
CA SER A 43 -7.61 -3.16 0.91
C SER A 43 -8.30 -4.36 0.28
N GLY A 44 -9.59 -4.21 -0.05
CA GLY A 44 -10.37 -5.25 -0.73
C GLY A 44 -9.85 -5.61 -2.13
N HIS A 45 -8.91 -4.85 -2.67
CA HIS A 45 -8.31 -5.07 -3.98
C HIS A 45 -6.98 -5.84 -3.89
N TYR A 46 -6.53 -6.34 -5.04
CA TYR A 46 -5.20 -6.95 -5.21
C TYR A 46 -4.13 -5.85 -5.33
N CYS A 47 -2.90 -6.10 -4.89
CA CYS A 47 -1.80 -5.16 -5.10
C CYS A 47 -1.49 -5.03 -6.60
N ARG A 48 -0.80 -3.97 -7.03
CA ARG A 48 -0.51 -3.73 -8.46
C ARG A 48 0.11 -4.94 -9.18
N ALA A 49 1.01 -5.68 -8.53
CA ALA A 49 1.61 -6.90 -9.08
C ALA A 49 0.56 -8.00 -9.34
N HIS A 50 -0.38 -8.20 -8.41
CA HIS A 50 -1.43 -9.21 -8.53
C HIS A 50 -2.68 -8.73 -9.27
N MET A 51 -2.89 -7.42 -9.37
CA MET A 51 -3.93 -6.81 -10.18
C MET A 51 -3.65 -7.03 -11.67
N VAL A 52 -2.38 -6.98 -12.07
CA VAL A 52 -1.94 -7.24 -13.46
C VAL A 52 -1.89 -8.73 -13.78
N ALA A 53 -1.66 -9.61 -12.78
CA ALA A 53 -1.69 -11.07 -12.98
C ALA A 53 -3.08 -11.63 -13.36
N LYS A 54 -4.16 -10.85 -13.20
CA LYS A 54 -5.47 -11.16 -13.81
C LYS A 54 -5.59 -10.71 -15.28
N GLY A 55 -4.46 -10.49 -15.96
CA GLY A 55 -4.37 -10.23 -17.41
C GLY A 55 -3.63 -11.32 -18.18
N SER A 56 -3.37 -12.49 -17.58
CA SER A 56 -2.70 -13.60 -18.27
C SER A 56 -3.36 -14.93 -17.89
N GLY A 57 -4.44 -15.25 -18.60
CA GLY A 57 -4.98 -16.62 -18.65
C GLY A 57 -6.28 -16.89 -17.88
N ASN A 58 -7.37 -16.22 -18.25
CA ASN A 58 -8.64 -16.92 -18.50
C ASN A 58 -9.52 -16.03 -19.39
N GLU A 59 -9.99 -16.63 -20.47
CA GLU A 59 -10.97 -16.07 -21.41
C GLU A 59 -12.24 -15.63 -20.66
N GLU A 60 -13.01 -14.71 -21.25
CA GLU A 60 -14.22 -14.06 -20.71
C GLU A 60 -14.03 -12.85 -19.78
N MET A 61 -13.60 -11.71 -20.36
CA MET A 61 -14.24 -10.44 -20.00
C MET A 61 -14.67 -9.71 -21.26
N LYS A 62 -15.88 -10.02 -21.73
CA LYS A 62 -16.58 -9.21 -22.74
C LYS A 62 -16.81 -7.82 -22.16
N ARG A 63 -16.22 -6.82 -22.81
CA ARG A 63 -16.52 -5.41 -22.59
C ARG A 63 -18.00 -5.20 -22.96
N VAL A 64 -18.86 -4.99 -21.97
CA VAL A 64 -20.19 -4.43 -22.23
C VAL A 64 -19.99 -2.94 -22.45
N VAL A 65 -19.79 -2.56 -23.71
CA VAL A 65 -19.97 -1.16 -24.13
C VAL A 65 -21.49 -0.98 -24.25
N LYS A 66 -22.02 -0.08 -23.42
CA LYS A 66 -23.42 0.32 -23.44
C LYS A 66 -23.68 1.24 -24.62
#